data_AF-G5DWY1-F1
#
_entry.id   AF-G5DWY1-F1
#
_cell.length_a   1.000
_cell.length_b   1.000
_cell.length_c   1.000
_cell.angle_alpha   90.00
_cell.angle_beta   90.00
_cell.angle_gamma   90.00
#
_symmetry.space_group_name_H-M   'P 1'
#
loop_
_entity.id
_entity.type
_entity.pdbx_description
1 polymer ?
#
loop_
_entity_poly.entity_id
_entity_poly.type
_entity_poly.pdbx_seq_one_letter_code
_entity_poly.pdbx_strand_id
1 'polypeptide(L)'
;IRVHDDMLLAASEALAAQVTEEHLAKGLLYPPFKDIRKISAQIAACVAAKAYELGLATRLPQPENLVKYAESCMYSPSYRPYR
;
A
#
# COMPACT_ATOMS: atom_id res chain seq x y z
N ILE A 1 -0.80 20.73 -1.38
CA ILE A 1 -0.76 19.25 -1.28
C ILE A 1 -2.19 18.80 -0.98
N ARG A 2 -2.85 18.05 -1.87
CA ARG A 2 -4.24 17.61 -1.67
C ARG A 2 -4.24 16.16 -1.20
N VAL A 3 -4.38 15.96 0.11
CA VAL A 3 -4.72 14.66 0.69
C VAL A 3 -6.21 14.73 1.03
N HIS A 4 -6.99 13.77 0.56
CA HIS A 4 -8.41 13.69 0.85
C HIS A 4 -8.64 12.69 1.99
N ASP A 5 -9.65 12.93 2.84
CA ASP A 5 -9.95 12.04 3.96
C ASP A 5 -10.28 10.61 3.49
N ASP A 6 -10.86 10.46 2.30
CA ASP A 6 -11.10 9.17 1.66
C ASP A 6 -9.83 8.35 1.42
N MET A 7 -8.67 9.01 1.24
CA MET A 7 -7.39 8.32 1.13
C MET A 7 -6.95 7.74 2.47
N LEU A 8 -7.22 8.47 3.56
CA LEU A 8 -6.93 7.98 4.92
C LEU A 8 -7.86 6.82 5.27
N LEU A 9 -9.15 6.96 4.95
CA LEU A 9 -10.14 5.90 5.14
C LEU A 9 -9.75 4.63 4.38
N ALA A 10 -9.41 4.75 3.10
CA ALA A 10 -8.98 3.62 2.29
C ALA A 10 -7.68 2.98 2.82
N ALA A 11 -6.77 3.76 3.40
CA ALA A 11 -5.57 3.21 4.04
C ALA A 11 -5.91 2.41 5.30
N SER A 12 -6.83 2.91 6.13
CA SER A 12 -7.30 2.20 7.33
C SER A 12 -8.02 0.90 6.98
N GLU A 13 -8.90 0.92 5.99
CA GLU A 13 -9.61 -0.27 5.49
C GLU A 13 -8.63 -1.29 4.89
N ALA A 14 -7.67 -0.83 4.09
CA ALA A 14 -6.65 -1.70 3.50
C ALA A 14 -5.79 -2.39 4.57
N LEU A 15 -5.42 -1.66 5.63
CA LEU A 15 -4.67 -2.22 6.74
C LEU A 15 -5.51 -3.23 7.55
N ALA A 16 -6.77 -2.92 7.83
CA ALA A 16 -7.69 -3.83 8.53
C ALA A 16 -7.89 -5.14 7.74
N ALA A 17 -7.98 -5.06 6.41
CA ALA A 17 -8.11 -6.22 5.53
C ALA A 17 -6.86 -7.13 5.51
N GLN A 18 -5.69 -6.66 5.98
CA GLN A 18 -4.48 -7.49 6.10
C GLN A 18 -4.43 -8.29 7.41
N VAL A 19 -5.34 -8.04 8.35
CA VAL A 19 -5.42 -8.79 9.60
C VAL A 19 -6.18 -10.09 9.33
N THR A 20 -5.48 -11.23 9.43
CA THR A 20 -6.09 -12.56 9.31
C THR A 20 -6.73 -12.99 10.62
N GLU A 21 -7.65 -13.96 10.54
CA GLU A 21 -8.25 -14.57 11.73
C GLU A 21 -7.20 -15.18 12.68
N GLU A 22 -6.09 -15.70 12.14
CA GLU A 22 -4.99 -16.20 12.96
C GLU A 22 -4.30 -15.11 13.78
N HIS A 23 -4.21 -13.88 13.24
CA HIS A 23 -3.69 -12.74 13.97
C HIS A 23 -4.66 -12.35 15.10
N LEU A 24 -5.96 -12.31 14.82
CA LEU A 24 -6.99 -12.04 15.83
C LEU A 24 -7.02 -13.11 16.92
N ALA A 25 -6.91 -14.38 16.56
CA ALA A 25 -6.85 -15.50 17.51
C ALA A 25 -5.64 -15.40 18.46
N LYS A 26 -4.54 -14.78 18.00
CA LYS A 26 -3.35 -14.49 18.81
C LYS A 26 -3.45 -13.17 19.58
N GLY A 27 -4.58 -12.47 19.51
CA GLY A 27 -4.80 -11.17 20.14
C GLY A 27 -4.08 -10.00 19.45
N LEU A 28 -3.64 -10.19 18.19
CA LEU A 28 -2.96 -9.15 17.42
C LEU A 28 -4.00 -8.30 16.68
N LEU A 29 -4.08 -7.02 17.06
CA LEU A 29 -4.91 -6.03 16.37
C LEU A 29 -4.31 -5.56 15.04
N TYR A 30 -2.99 -5.72 14.87
CA TYR A 30 -2.25 -5.34 13.68
C TYR A 30 -1.50 -6.54 13.12
N PRO A 31 -1.33 -6.61 11.79
CA PRO A 31 -0.51 -7.64 11.19
C PRO A 31 0.95 -7.50 11.66
N PRO A 32 1.72 -8.60 11.68
CA PRO A 32 3.10 -8.58 12.15
C PRO A 32 4.00 -7.73 11.23
N PHE A 33 4.94 -7.00 11.81
CA PHE A 33 5.90 -6.15 11.09
C PHE A 33 6.76 -6.90 10.06
N LYS A 34 6.86 -8.24 10.17
CA LYS A 34 7.60 -9.07 9.21
C LYS A 34 7.09 -8.87 7.77
N ASP A 35 5.80 -8.61 7.60
CA ASP A 35 5.17 -8.43 6.30
C ASP A 35 4.92 -6.96 5.94
N ILE A 36 5.53 -6.02 6.67
CA ILE A 36 5.27 -4.56 6.52
C ILE A 36 5.47 -4.06 5.09
N ARG A 37 6.43 -4.61 4.33
CA ARG A 37 6.64 -4.21 2.94
C ARG A 37 5.46 -4.58 2.04
N LYS A 38 4.90 -5.79 2.22
CA LYS A 38 3.73 -6.26 1.46
C LYS A 38 2.49 -5.47 1.86
N ILE A 39 2.29 -5.25 3.16
CA ILE A 39 1.18 -4.46 3.69
C ILE A 39 1.23 -3.03 3.14
N SER A 40 2.41 -2.40 3.16
CA SER A 40 2.60 -1.06 2.59
C SER A 40 2.33 -1.02 1.09
N ALA A 41 2.71 -2.04 0.33
CA ALA A 41 2.39 -2.11 -1.10
C ALA A 41 0.89 -2.20 -1.35
N GLN A 42 0.16 -2.97 -0.53
CA GLN A 42 -1.29 -3.06 -0.61
C GLN A 42 -1.98 -1.72 -0.27
N ILE A 43 -1.56 -1.09 0.83
CA ILE A 43 -2.08 0.22 1.26
C ILE A 43 -1.82 1.26 0.17
N ALA A 44 -0.60 1.30 -0.37
CA ALA A 44 -0.24 2.22 -1.45
C ALA A 44 -1.11 1.98 -2.70
N ALA A 45 -1.43 0.74 -3.04
CA ALA A 45 -2.32 0.42 -4.15
C ALA A 45 -3.75 0.93 -3.92
N CYS A 46 -4.32 0.73 -2.73
CA CYS A 46 -5.66 1.22 -2.39
C CYS A 46 -5.74 2.75 -2.39
N VAL A 47 -4.74 3.43 -1.81
CA VAL A 47 -4.67 4.90 -1.82
C VAL A 47 -4.48 5.43 -3.23
N ALA A 48 -3.63 4.78 -4.04
CA ALA A 48 -3.44 5.15 -5.43
C ALA A 48 -4.73 5.00 -6.22
N ALA A 49 -5.47 3.90 -6.05
CA ALA A 49 -6.77 3.68 -6.68
C ALA A 49 -7.74 4.82 -6.34
N LYS A 50 -7.84 5.21 -5.06
CA LYS A 50 -8.65 6.37 -4.64
C LYS A 50 -8.18 7.69 -5.25
N ALA A 51 -6.88 7.90 -5.39
CA ALA A 51 -6.35 9.08 -6.05
C ALA A 51 -6.71 9.15 -7.54
N TYR A 52 -6.75 8.00 -8.24
CA TYR A 52 -7.24 7.92 -9.62
C TYR A 52 -8.74 8.18 -9.71
N GLU A 53 -9.55 7.58 -8.82
CA GLU A 53 -11.01 7.79 -8.75
C GLU A 53 -11.38 9.26 -8.52
N LEU A 54 -10.67 9.94 -7.61
CA LEU A 54 -10.91 11.34 -7.28
C LEU A 54 -10.34 12.33 -8.32
N GLY A 55 -9.68 11.84 -9.38
CA GLY A 55 -9.03 12.68 -10.40
C GLY A 55 -7.86 13.50 -9.86
N LEU A 56 -7.28 13.09 -8.73
CA LEU A 56 -6.14 13.75 -8.08
C LEU A 56 -4.79 13.19 -8.57
N ALA A 57 -4.80 12.01 -9.19
CA ALA A 57 -3.60 11.39 -9.75
C ALA A 57 -3.11 12.13 -11.00
N THR A 58 -1.85 12.54 -10.99
CA THR A 58 -1.19 13.22 -12.13
C THR A 58 -0.51 12.27 -13.10
N ARG A 59 -0.21 11.04 -12.66
CA ARG A 59 0.48 10.03 -13.47
C ARG A 59 -0.54 9.17 -14.21
N LEU A 60 -0.80 9.48 -15.48
CA LEU A 60 -1.74 8.76 -16.34
C LEU A 60 -1.00 8.02 -17.47
N PRO A 61 -1.48 6.85 -17.94
CA PRO A 61 -2.68 6.12 -17.51
C PRO A 61 -2.51 5.32 -16.21
N GLN A 62 -3.63 4.92 -15.59
CA GLN A 62 -3.64 4.05 -14.41
C GLN A 62 -3.02 2.68 -14.78
N PRO A 63 -2.01 2.21 -14.03
CA PRO A 63 -1.46 0.86 -14.21
C PRO A 63 -2.53 -0.21 -13.94
N GLU A 64 -2.56 -1.27 -14.75
CA GLU A 64 -3.51 -2.39 -14.56
C GLU A 64 -3.36 -3.07 -13.20
N ASN A 65 -2.13 -3.18 -12.70
CA ASN A 65 -1.84 -3.79 -11.41
C ASN A 65 -1.10 -2.81 -10.48
N LEU A 66 -1.88 -2.08 -9.67
CA LEU A 66 -1.37 -1.08 -8.74
C LEU A 66 -0.48 -1.67 -7.64
N VAL A 67 -0.72 -2.92 -7.22
CA VAL A 67 0.10 -3.58 -6.19
C VAL A 67 1.50 -3.85 -6.73
N LYS A 68 1.62 -4.50 -7.89
CA LYS A 68 2.92 -4.72 -8.55
C LYS A 68 3.63 -3.41 -8.85
N TYR A 69 2.87 -2.39 -9.26
CA TYR A 69 3.42 -1.08 -9.51
C TYR A 69 3.97 -0.44 -8.22
N ALA A 70 3.25 -0.53 -7.11
CA ALA A 70 3.72 -0.06 -5.80
C ALA A 70 5.00 -0.79 -5.38
N GLU A 71 5.05 -2.13 -5.50
CA GLU A 71 6.24 -2.94 -5.21
C GLU A 71 7.45 -2.52 -6.05
N SER A 72 7.26 -2.29 -7.36
CA SER A 72 8.34 -1.85 -8.25
C SER A 72 8.88 -0.46 -7.91
N CYS A 73 8.08 0.37 -7.23
CA CYS A 73 8.48 1.71 -6.80
C CYS A 73 9.16 1.71 -5.43
N MET A 74 9.15 0.59 -4.70
CA MET A 74 9.79 0.50 -3.38
C MET A 74 11.31 0.48 -3.51
N TYR A 75 12.00 1.19 -2.62
CA TYR A 75 13.45 1.16 -2.55
C TYR A 75 13.98 -0.23 -2.12
N SER A 76 14.94 -0.75 -2.90
CA SER A 76 15.73 -1.92 -2.54
C SER A 76 17.08 -1.50 -1.92
N PRO A 77 17.40 -1.91 -0.69
CA PRO A 77 18.67 -1.58 -0.03
C PRO A 77 19.85 -2.43 -0.52
N SER A 78 19.67 -3.24 -1.57
CA SER A 78 20.75 -4.02 -2.18
C SER A 78 21.81 -3.09 -2.79
N TYR A 79 23.09 -3.32 -2.45
CA TYR A 79 24.20 -2.60 -3.07
C TYR A 79 24.16 -2.75 -4.58
N ARG A 80 24.40 -1.63 -5.28
CA ARG A 80 24.62 -1.65 -6.72
C ARG A 80 26.08 -2.03 -6.98
N PRO A 81 26.35 -2.79 -8.05
CA PRO A 81 27.74 -3.04 -8.44
C PRO A 81 28.41 -1.70 -8.76
N TYR A 82 29.58 -1.48 -8.18
CA TYR A 82 30.43 -0.34 -8.51
C TYR A 82 31.13 -0.62 -9.85
N ARG A 83 31.27 0.41 -10.68
CA ARG A 83 31.96 0.36 -11.97
C ARG A 83 33.30 1.09 -11.87
#